data_AF-A0A455BTG6-F1
#
_entry.id   AF-A0A455BTG6-F1
#
_cell.length_a   1.000
_cell.length_b   1.000
_cell.length_c   1.000
_cell.angle_alpha   90.00
_cell.angle_beta   90.00
_cell.angle_gamma   90.00
#
_symmetry.space_group_name_H-M   'P 1'
#
loop_
_entity.id
_entity.type
_entity.pdbx_description
1 polymer ?
#
loop_
_entity_poly.entity_id
_entity_poly.type
_entity_poly.pdbx_seq_one_letter_code
_entity_poly.pdbx_strand_id
1 'polypeptide(L)'
;MLSEFPTCPEPPFFGSDFTATYLDLTSLALACCSDCPSGLTLSPDSPLPRHPFLPGLSSALSVFLSLTAYLSMISRSLDFRSFRSSKLHLSPKADVKSLISYVVTKTKVINGKYHRFLGRHFPGFYVLYTIFMKGLQMLWADAKKARRIKTNMWKHNIKFHQLSYREMEHLRQFRRDVTKCLFLGILSIPPFANYLVFLLMYLFPRQLLIQHFWTPKQQIDFLDIYHALRKQSHPEILCYLEKVIPLISDSGLRWHMTELCTKMQRGTHPAIHDILALRECFSNHPLGMNQLHALQMKALSRAMLLTPYLPPVLLRYRLKTHTTVIHQLDKALAKLGIGQLTAQEVKSACYLRGLNSTHIAEERCRTWLGEWLQLSCSLKAELSLLLHNVVLLSINYIGTRH
;
A
#
# COMPACT_ATOMS: atom_id res chain seq x y z
N MET A 1 -17.19 14.89 30.00
CA MET A 1 -17.92 13.61 29.96
C MET A 1 -18.62 13.50 28.63
N LEU A 2 -18.34 12.39 27.92
CA LEU A 2 -19.06 11.80 26.79
C LEU A 2 -19.27 12.63 25.51
N SER A 3 -18.44 12.34 24.51
CA SER A 3 -18.96 11.71 23.29
C SER A 3 -17.91 10.72 22.78
N GLU A 4 -17.87 9.55 23.41
CA GLU A 4 -17.36 8.35 22.76
C GLU A 4 -18.16 8.18 21.46
N PHE A 5 -17.45 8.09 20.32
CA PHE A 5 -18.08 7.56 19.12
C PHE A 5 -18.60 6.17 19.47
N PRO A 6 -19.88 5.85 19.24
CA PRO A 6 -20.37 4.51 19.49
C PRO A 6 -19.56 3.54 18.63
N THR A 7 -18.89 2.59 19.27
CA THR A 7 -18.47 1.35 18.65
C THR A 7 -19.73 0.62 18.21
N CYS A 8 -20.22 0.93 17.01
CA CYS A 8 -21.25 0.13 16.37
C CYS A 8 -20.66 -1.25 16.02
N PRO A 9 -21.33 -2.35 16.36
CA PRO A 9 -20.97 -3.66 15.83
C PRO A 9 -21.21 -3.65 14.31
N GLU A 10 -20.17 -3.93 13.52
CA GLU A 10 -20.33 -4.11 12.08
C GLU A 10 -21.10 -5.41 11.80
N PRO A 11 -22.06 -5.41 10.84
CA PRO A 11 -22.69 -6.64 10.35
C PRO A 11 -21.65 -7.53 9.62
N PRO A 12 -21.91 -8.84 9.48
CA PRO A 12 -20.91 -9.78 9.00
C PRO A 12 -20.49 -9.49 7.55
N PHE A 13 -19.18 -9.25 7.38
CA PHE A 13 -18.32 -9.54 6.23
C PHE A 13 -19.02 -9.86 4.91
N PHE A 14 -19.32 -8.84 4.10
CA PHE A 14 -19.47 -9.01 2.64
C PHE A 14 -19.07 -7.76 1.81
N GLY A 15 -18.95 -6.58 2.42
CA GLY A 15 -18.65 -5.33 1.71
C GLY A 15 -17.18 -4.85 1.75
N SER A 16 -16.36 -5.32 2.70
CA SER A 16 -15.00 -4.81 2.92
C SER A 16 -14.03 -5.15 1.79
N ASP A 17 -14.28 -6.27 1.13
CA ASP A 17 -13.36 -6.87 0.19
C ASP A 17 -13.56 -6.33 -1.23
N PHE A 18 -14.77 -5.85 -1.52
CA PHE A 18 -15.11 -5.28 -2.83
C PHE A 18 -14.41 -3.94 -3.06
N THR A 19 -14.44 -3.03 -2.08
CA THR A 19 -13.77 -1.72 -2.15
C THR A 19 -12.24 -1.84 -2.16
N ALA A 20 -11.68 -2.77 -1.37
CA ALA A 20 -10.26 -3.09 -1.40
C ALA A 20 -9.84 -3.61 -2.79
N THR A 21 -10.65 -4.49 -3.40
CA THR A 21 -10.43 -5.00 -4.76
C THR A 21 -10.45 -3.90 -5.81
N TYR A 22 -11.39 -2.95 -5.73
CA TYR A 22 -11.45 -1.81 -6.67
C TYR A 22 -10.31 -0.81 -6.49
N LEU A 23 -9.95 -0.46 -5.25
CA LEU A 23 -8.79 0.39 -4.95
C LEU A 23 -7.49 -0.27 -5.39
N ASP A 24 -7.40 -1.58 -5.24
CA ASP A 24 -6.26 -2.33 -5.73
C ASP A 24 -6.26 -2.37 -7.26
N LEU A 25 -7.37 -2.70 -7.93
CA LEU A 25 -7.47 -2.71 -9.40
C LEU A 25 -7.11 -1.36 -10.01
N THR A 26 -7.57 -0.25 -9.41
CA THR A 26 -7.20 1.11 -9.82
C THR A 26 -5.72 1.41 -9.54
N SER A 27 -5.15 0.96 -8.41
CA SER A 27 -3.70 1.08 -8.14
C SER A 27 -2.85 0.27 -9.13
N LEU A 28 -3.32 -0.88 -9.58
CA LEU A 28 -2.62 -1.70 -10.60
C LEU A 28 -2.77 -1.12 -12.00
N ALA A 29 -3.95 -0.60 -12.35
CA ALA A 29 -4.13 0.17 -13.58
C ALA A 29 -3.18 1.38 -13.62
N LEU A 30 -3.06 2.11 -12.50
CA LEU A 30 -2.10 3.21 -12.36
C LEU A 30 -0.63 2.74 -12.36
N ALA A 31 -0.33 1.52 -11.88
CA ALA A 31 1.01 0.92 -11.99
C ALA A 31 1.37 0.65 -13.46
N CYS A 32 0.47 -0.04 -14.16
CA CYS A 32 0.65 -0.43 -15.55
C CYS A 32 0.72 0.80 -16.46
N CYS A 33 -0.03 1.87 -16.17
CA CYS A 33 0.09 3.14 -16.89
C CYS A 33 1.41 3.87 -16.61
N SER A 34 2.02 3.71 -15.42
CA SER A 34 3.27 4.40 -15.06
C SER A 34 4.54 3.69 -15.54
N ASP A 35 4.47 2.39 -15.89
CA ASP A 35 5.62 1.56 -16.29
C ASP A 35 5.61 1.19 -17.79
N CYS A 36 4.76 1.83 -18.61
CA CYS A 36 4.71 1.57 -20.05
C CYS A 36 5.78 2.41 -20.79
N PRO A 37 6.83 1.82 -21.37
CA PRO A 37 7.70 2.52 -22.30
C PRO A 37 6.91 2.78 -23.59
N SER A 38 6.87 4.05 -24.01
CA SER A 38 6.26 4.47 -25.26
C SER A 38 6.95 3.81 -26.46
N GLY A 39 6.39 2.72 -26.96
CA GLY A 39 6.86 2.09 -28.20
C GLY A 39 6.55 0.62 -28.30
N LEU A 40 5.38 0.29 -28.88
CA LEU A 40 5.12 -0.98 -29.55
C LEU A 40 3.95 -0.77 -30.51
N THR A 41 4.29 -0.42 -31.75
CA THR A 41 3.41 -0.54 -32.92
C THR A 41 3.24 -2.02 -33.23
N LEU A 42 2.02 -2.54 -33.15
CA LEU A 42 1.66 -3.87 -33.62
C LEU A 42 0.68 -3.72 -34.78
N SER A 43 1.13 -4.15 -35.97
CA SER A 43 0.34 -4.25 -37.21
C SER A 43 -0.86 -5.17 -37.06
N PRO A 44 -1.98 -4.90 -37.75
CA PRO A 44 -3.13 -5.79 -37.79
C PRO A 44 -2.97 -6.76 -38.97
N ASP A 45 -2.89 -8.06 -38.74
CA ASP A 45 -3.36 -9.07 -39.70
C ASP A 45 -3.42 -10.48 -39.09
N SER A 46 -4.55 -11.16 -39.34
CA SER A 46 -4.86 -12.61 -39.21
C SER A 46 -5.42 -13.16 -37.85
N PRO A 47 -6.28 -14.20 -37.87
CA PRO A 47 -7.58 -14.18 -37.18
C PRO A 47 -7.75 -15.14 -35.99
N LEU A 48 -8.67 -14.80 -35.08
CA LEU A 48 -9.12 -15.60 -33.92
C LEU A 48 -10.15 -16.69 -34.32
N PRO A 49 -10.08 -17.91 -33.75
CA PRO A 49 -11.16 -18.89 -33.84
C PRO A 49 -12.26 -18.60 -32.80
N ARG A 50 -13.52 -18.79 -33.22
CA ARG A 50 -14.74 -18.58 -32.43
C ARG A 50 -15.09 -19.83 -31.62
N HIS A 51 -15.37 -19.70 -30.32
CA HIS A 51 -16.26 -20.58 -29.54
C HIS A 51 -16.80 -19.87 -28.28
N PRO A 52 -17.92 -20.33 -27.68
CA PRO A 52 -19.09 -19.50 -27.43
C PRO A 52 -19.21 -18.90 -26.01
N PHE A 53 -20.02 -17.86 -25.96
CA PHE A 53 -20.32 -16.97 -24.84
C PHE A 53 -21.02 -17.63 -23.63
N LEU A 54 -20.57 -17.29 -22.42
CA LEU A 54 -21.35 -17.30 -21.17
C LEU A 54 -21.90 -15.87 -20.92
N PRO A 55 -23.22 -15.68 -20.69
CA PRO A 55 -23.89 -14.37 -20.72
C PRO A 55 -23.81 -13.62 -19.38
N GLY A 56 -22.61 -13.52 -18.80
CA GLY A 56 -22.36 -12.76 -17.56
C GLY A 56 -21.08 -11.92 -17.58
N LEU A 57 -20.22 -12.10 -18.59
CA LEU A 57 -18.95 -11.38 -18.72
C LEU A 57 -19.07 -10.04 -19.45
N SER A 58 -20.18 -9.77 -20.14
CA SER A 58 -20.37 -8.56 -20.96
C SER A 58 -20.50 -7.28 -20.11
N SER A 59 -21.17 -7.34 -18.96
CA SER A 59 -21.32 -6.20 -18.06
C SER A 59 -20.05 -5.89 -17.27
N ALA A 60 -19.32 -6.93 -16.82
CA ALA A 60 -18.05 -6.76 -16.14
C ALA A 60 -16.96 -6.26 -17.09
N LEU A 61 -16.90 -6.78 -18.32
CA LEU A 61 -15.98 -6.31 -19.36
C LEU A 61 -16.34 -4.90 -19.85
N SER A 62 -17.63 -4.54 -19.97
CA SER A 62 -18.00 -3.17 -20.35
C SER A 62 -17.63 -2.17 -19.27
N VAL A 63 -17.85 -2.49 -17.99
CA VAL A 63 -17.44 -1.65 -16.86
C VAL A 63 -15.91 -1.57 -16.78
N PHE A 64 -15.19 -2.66 -17.03
CA PHE A 64 -13.73 -2.66 -17.05
C PHE A 64 -13.15 -1.87 -18.24
N LEU A 65 -13.76 -1.98 -19.43
CA LEU A 65 -13.40 -1.21 -20.62
C LEU A 65 -13.75 0.28 -20.46
N SER A 66 -14.87 0.62 -19.82
CA SER A 66 -15.21 1.99 -19.47
C SER A 66 -14.28 2.57 -18.40
N LEU A 67 -13.89 1.79 -17.38
CA LEU A 67 -12.93 2.22 -16.35
C LEU A 67 -11.52 2.36 -16.92
N THR A 68 -11.08 1.48 -17.81
CA THR A 68 -9.78 1.59 -18.48
C THR A 68 -9.77 2.71 -19.52
N ALA A 69 -10.86 2.92 -20.26
CA ALA A 69 -11.02 4.09 -21.12
C ALA A 69 -11.02 5.40 -20.32
N TYR A 70 -11.73 5.45 -19.19
CA TYR A 70 -11.77 6.61 -18.30
C TYR A 70 -10.43 6.86 -17.60
N LEU A 71 -9.75 5.81 -17.13
CA LEU A 71 -8.40 5.90 -16.56
C LEU A 71 -7.34 6.26 -17.61
N SER A 72 -7.50 5.83 -18.88
CA SER A 72 -6.63 6.25 -19.98
C SER A 72 -6.88 7.72 -20.40
N MET A 73 -8.12 8.21 -20.26
CA MET A 73 -8.44 9.64 -20.40
C MET A 73 -7.81 10.48 -19.28
N ILE A 74 -7.82 9.95 -18.04
CA ILE A 74 -7.14 10.58 -16.90
C ILE A 74 -5.61 10.50 -17.06
N SER A 75 -5.07 9.39 -17.58
CA SER A 75 -3.64 9.26 -17.92
C SER A 75 -3.23 10.24 -19.02
N ARG A 76 -4.07 10.45 -20.05
CA ARG A 76 -3.84 11.44 -21.12
C ARG A 76 -3.99 12.90 -20.66
N SER A 77 -4.72 13.15 -19.56
CA SER A 77 -4.77 14.48 -18.92
C SER A 77 -3.68 14.68 -17.86
N LEU A 78 -3.06 13.59 -17.40
CA LEU A 78 -1.87 13.58 -16.54
C LEU A 78 -0.55 13.42 -17.32
N ASP A 79 -0.62 13.20 -18.64
CA ASP A 79 0.46 13.52 -19.56
C ASP A 79 0.71 15.01 -19.47
N PHE A 80 1.65 15.37 -18.60
CA PHE A 80 2.25 16.68 -18.48
C PHE A 80 3.08 16.94 -19.74
N ARG A 81 2.43 16.94 -20.91
CA ARG A 81 3.00 17.42 -22.15
C ARG A 81 3.29 18.88 -21.90
N SER A 82 4.59 19.18 -21.89
CA SER A 82 5.19 20.50 -21.98
C SER A 82 4.14 21.54 -22.40
N PHE A 83 3.81 22.43 -21.46
CA PHE A 83 2.98 23.59 -21.74
C PHE A 83 3.73 24.39 -22.81
N ARG A 84 3.42 24.14 -24.08
CA ARG A 84 3.96 24.88 -25.21
C ARG A 84 3.40 26.28 -25.04
N SER A 85 4.25 27.15 -24.51
CA SER A 85 3.98 28.56 -24.29
C SER A 85 3.53 29.17 -25.60
N SER A 86 2.22 29.35 -25.76
CA SER A 86 1.68 30.30 -26.72
C SER A 86 2.30 31.65 -26.38
N LYS A 87 3.04 32.23 -27.33
CA LYS A 87 3.59 33.57 -27.22
C LYS A 87 2.44 34.57 -27.05
N LEU A 88 2.10 34.86 -25.80
CA LEU A 88 1.43 36.10 -25.43
C LEU A 88 2.53 36.99 -24.85
N HIS A 89 2.97 37.93 -25.68
CA HIS A 89 3.87 39.00 -25.26
C HIS A 89 3.13 39.88 -24.25
N LEU A 90 3.26 39.58 -22.96
CA LEU A 90 3.08 40.57 -21.91
C LEU A 90 4.08 40.29 -20.76
N SER A 91 4.91 41.29 -20.51
CA SER A 91 5.84 41.44 -19.38
C SER A 91 5.50 42.79 -18.73
N PRO A 92 5.60 42.99 -17.39
CA PRO A 92 6.56 42.34 -16.52
C PRO A 92 6.02 41.73 -15.22
N LYS A 93 6.81 40.76 -14.74
CA LYS A 93 6.63 39.79 -13.64
C LYS A 93 6.43 40.39 -12.23
N ALA A 94 6.19 41.69 -12.09
CA ALA A 94 5.94 42.36 -10.81
C ALA A 94 4.46 42.27 -10.38
N ASP A 95 3.53 42.34 -11.34
CA ASP A 95 2.11 42.54 -11.06
C ASP A 95 1.36 41.24 -10.68
N VAL A 96 1.87 40.08 -11.14
CA VAL A 96 1.31 38.78 -10.74
C VAL A 96 1.62 38.48 -9.27
N LYS A 97 2.77 38.91 -8.75
CA LYS A 97 3.13 38.70 -7.34
C LYS A 97 2.34 39.62 -6.41
N SER A 98 2.08 40.87 -6.81
CA SER A 98 1.24 41.82 -6.05
C SER A 98 -0.22 41.35 -6.03
N LEU A 99 -0.76 40.89 -7.16
CA LEU A 99 -2.11 40.30 -7.25
C LEU A 99 -2.24 39.03 -6.41
N ILE A 100 -1.27 38.12 -6.49
CA ILE A 100 -1.25 36.92 -5.63
C ILE A 100 -1.16 37.34 -4.16
N SER A 101 -0.34 38.31 -3.80
CA SER A 101 -0.23 38.81 -2.42
C SER A 101 -1.53 39.46 -1.93
N TYR A 102 -2.20 40.25 -2.78
CA TYR A 102 -3.48 40.89 -2.50
C TYR A 102 -4.60 39.86 -2.35
N VAL A 103 -4.68 38.88 -3.24
CA VAL A 103 -5.63 37.77 -3.14
C VAL A 103 -5.33 36.95 -1.89
N VAL A 104 -4.07 36.61 -1.60
CA VAL A 104 -3.69 35.86 -0.39
C VAL A 104 -4.03 36.62 0.89
N THR A 105 -3.80 37.93 0.94
CA THR A 105 -4.11 38.76 2.12
C THR A 105 -5.62 38.93 2.32
N LYS A 106 -6.39 39.19 1.25
CA LYS A 106 -7.86 39.22 1.31
C LYS A 106 -8.45 37.86 1.69
N THR A 107 -7.91 36.76 1.15
CA THR A 107 -8.35 35.40 1.46
C THR A 107 -8.04 35.04 2.92
N LYS A 108 -6.90 35.46 3.49
CA LYS A 108 -6.56 35.26 4.91
C LYS A 108 -7.52 35.98 5.87
N VAL A 109 -7.88 37.23 5.58
CA VAL A 109 -8.81 38.02 6.41
C VAL A 109 -10.23 37.45 6.36
N ILE A 110 -10.65 37.00 5.17
CA ILE A 110 -11.94 36.36 4.97
C ILE A 110 -11.97 35.01 5.70
N ASN A 111 -10.95 34.17 5.53
CA ASN A 111 -10.83 32.88 6.20
C ASN A 111 -10.91 33.00 7.73
N GLY A 112 -10.27 34.03 8.32
CA GLY A 112 -10.32 34.28 9.77
C GLY A 112 -11.72 34.63 10.31
N LYS A 113 -12.54 35.35 9.52
CA LYS A 113 -13.94 35.63 9.87
C LYS A 113 -14.83 34.39 9.71
N TYR A 114 -14.61 33.59 8.67
CA TYR A 114 -15.31 32.31 8.48
C TYR A 114 -15.06 31.32 9.62
N HIS A 115 -13.80 31.16 10.06
CA HIS A 115 -13.49 30.28 11.18
C HIS A 115 -14.16 30.73 12.49
N ARG A 116 -14.21 32.05 12.75
CA ARG A 116 -14.85 32.61 13.95
C ARG A 116 -16.38 32.48 13.93
N PHE A 117 -16.99 32.59 12.75
CA PHE A 117 -18.42 32.39 12.55
C PHE A 117 -18.82 30.91 12.70
N LEU A 118 -18.10 30.01 12.03
CA LEU A 118 -18.35 28.55 12.08
C LEU A 118 -18.16 27.99 13.50
N GLY A 119 -17.12 28.41 14.21
CA GLY A 119 -16.87 27.97 15.59
C GLY A 119 -17.94 28.44 16.59
N ARG A 120 -18.63 29.55 16.32
CA ARG A 120 -19.65 30.12 17.22
C ARG A 120 -21.05 29.54 16.97
N HIS A 121 -21.37 29.20 15.73
CA HIS A 121 -22.71 28.71 15.35
C HIS A 121 -22.81 27.18 15.24
N PHE A 122 -21.71 26.48 14.91
CA PHE A 122 -21.71 25.02 14.70
C PHE A 122 -20.40 24.36 15.19
N PRO A 123 -20.21 24.17 16.51
CA PRO A 123 -18.95 23.70 17.08
C PRO A 123 -18.53 22.31 16.57
N GLY A 124 -19.47 21.37 16.39
CA GLY A 124 -19.17 20.04 15.86
C GLY A 124 -18.72 20.05 14.40
N PHE A 125 -19.38 20.83 13.55
CA PHE A 125 -19.00 20.98 12.14
C PHE A 125 -17.65 21.69 11.98
N TYR A 126 -17.35 22.66 12.85
CA TYR A 126 -16.06 23.36 12.86
C TYR A 126 -14.89 22.41 13.17
N VAL A 127 -15.06 21.49 14.13
CA VAL A 127 -14.05 20.47 14.43
C VAL A 127 -13.82 19.56 13.22
N LEU A 128 -14.88 19.07 12.58
CA LEU A 128 -14.77 18.23 11.38
C LEU A 128 -14.12 18.98 10.20
N TYR A 129 -14.53 20.23 9.96
CA TYR A 129 -13.99 21.09 8.91
C TYR A 129 -12.50 21.38 9.13
N THR A 130 -12.08 21.68 10.35
CA THR A 130 -10.66 21.95 10.66
C THR A 130 -9.80 20.71 10.52
N ILE A 131 -10.28 19.52 10.94
CA ILE A 131 -9.60 18.24 10.71
C ILE A 131 -9.47 17.98 9.21
N PHE A 132 -10.56 18.17 8.45
CA PHE A 132 -10.58 17.93 7.02
C PHE A 132 -9.61 18.85 6.25
N MET A 133 -9.67 20.14 6.52
CA MET A 133 -8.79 21.14 5.89
C MET A 133 -7.31 20.90 6.25
N LYS A 134 -7.02 20.54 7.51
CA LYS A 134 -5.67 20.18 7.93
C LYS A 134 -5.18 18.91 7.22
N GLY A 135 -6.03 17.90 7.08
CA GLY A 135 -5.74 16.67 6.32
C GLY A 135 -5.42 16.96 4.85
N LEU A 136 -6.23 17.79 4.18
CA LEU A 136 -5.97 18.26 2.81
C LEU A 136 -4.65 19.01 2.69
N GLN A 137 -4.33 19.90 3.63
CA GLN A 137 -3.05 20.62 3.62
C GLN A 137 -1.85 19.68 3.73
N MET A 138 -1.93 18.65 4.57
CA MET A 138 -0.89 17.63 4.70
C MET A 138 -0.75 16.82 3.40
N LEU A 139 -1.85 16.37 2.79
CA LEU A 139 -1.83 15.71 1.48
C LEU A 139 -1.19 16.57 0.38
N TRP A 140 -1.50 17.86 0.37
CA TRP A 140 -0.90 18.80 -0.59
C TRP A 140 0.60 18.96 -0.39
N ALA A 141 1.07 18.97 0.86
CA ALA A 141 2.50 18.99 1.17
C ALA A 141 3.18 17.69 0.69
N ASP A 142 2.56 16.54 0.96
CA ASP A 142 3.04 15.23 0.51
C ASP A 142 3.07 15.11 -1.01
N ALA A 143 2.06 15.63 -1.69
CA ALA A 143 1.99 15.69 -3.14
C ALA A 143 3.11 16.54 -3.74
N LYS A 144 3.40 17.71 -3.14
CA LYS A 144 4.53 18.55 -3.56
C LYS A 144 5.87 17.84 -3.36
N LYS A 145 6.04 17.10 -2.27
CA LYS A 145 7.27 16.34 -2.00
C LYS A 145 7.42 15.17 -2.97
N ALA A 146 6.37 14.37 -3.17
CA ALA A 146 6.36 13.27 -4.14
C ALA A 146 6.62 13.75 -5.57
N ARG A 147 6.05 14.91 -5.96
CA ARG A 147 6.31 15.52 -7.27
C ARG A 147 7.78 15.91 -7.43
N ARG A 148 8.38 16.53 -6.41
CA ARG A 148 9.81 16.88 -6.41
C ARG A 148 10.70 15.65 -6.60
N ILE A 149 10.43 14.57 -5.86
CA ILE A 149 11.18 13.31 -5.97
C ILE A 149 11.04 12.74 -7.40
N LYS A 150 9.81 12.64 -7.93
CA LYS A 150 9.59 12.14 -9.30
C LYS A 150 10.25 13.01 -10.36
N THR A 151 10.21 14.34 -10.21
CA THR A 151 10.90 15.26 -11.12
C THR A 151 12.41 15.08 -11.06
N ASN A 152 12.99 14.87 -9.87
CA ASN A 152 14.42 14.60 -9.72
C ASN A 152 14.80 13.25 -10.34
N MET A 153 13.99 12.20 -10.14
CA MET A 153 14.19 10.91 -10.82
C MET A 153 14.22 11.04 -12.33
N TRP A 154 13.24 11.76 -12.91
CA TRP A 154 13.15 11.96 -14.35
C TRP A 154 14.32 12.80 -14.90
N LYS A 155 14.71 13.86 -14.19
CA LYS A 155 15.83 14.72 -14.60
C LYS A 155 17.19 14.03 -14.56
N HIS A 156 17.40 13.17 -13.56
CA HIS A 156 18.69 12.51 -13.34
C HIS A 156 18.72 11.06 -13.82
N ASN A 157 17.66 10.55 -14.47
CA ASN A 157 17.50 9.14 -14.86
C ASN A 157 17.77 8.14 -13.71
N ILE A 158 17.44 8.54 -12.48
CA ILE A 158 17.67 7.73 -11.27
C ILE A 158 16.55 6.69 -11.17
N LYS A 159 16.94 5.42 -11.06
CA LYS A 159 15.99 4.31 -10.86
C LYS A 159 15.46 4.31 -9.43
N PHE A 160 14.25 3.78 -9.23
CA PHE A 160 13.58 3.74 -7.92
C PHE A 160 14.45 3.12 -6.80
N HIS A 161 15.29 2.15 -7.11
CA HIS A 161 16.18 1.46 -6.16
C HIS A 161 17.42 2.27 -5.72
N GLN A 162 17.68 3.43 -6.32
CA GLN A 162 18.83 4.30 -6.00
C GLN A 162 18.43 5.45 -5.07
N LEU A 163 17.14 5.62 -4.80
CA LEU A 163 16.62 6.66 -3.93
C LEU A 163 16.94 6.41 -2.46
N SER A 164 16.90 7.47 -1.65
CA SER A 164 17.00 7.33 -0.20
C SER A 164 15.78 6.55 0.33
N TYR A 165 15.99 5.77 1.41
CA TYR A 165 14.93 5.03 2.08
C TYR A 165 13.69 5.91 2.38
N ARG A 166 13.92 7.13 2.90
CA ARG A 166 12.85 8.07 3.24
C ARG A 166 12.04 8.53 2.01
N GLU A 167 12.68 8.66 0.85
CA GLU A 167 12.01 9.06 -0.39
C GLU A 167 11.19 7.90 -0.98
N MET A 168 11.75 6.69 -0.96
CA MET A 168 11.06 5.48 -1.42
C MET A 168 9.82 5.20 -0.59
N GLU A 169 9.94 5.25 0.75
CA GLU A 169 8.83 5.00 1.66
C GLU A 169 7.76 6.09 1.52
N HIS A 170 8.16 7.36 1.37
CA HIS A 170 7.24 8.47 1.11
C HIS A 170 6.44 8.25 -0.18
N LEU A 171 7.10 7.87 -1.28
CA LEU A 171 6.42 7.60 -2.54
C LEU A 171 5.43 6.43 -2.44
N ARG A 172 5.78 5.39 -1.69
CA ARG A 172 4.93 4.22 -1.47
C ARG A 172 3.67 4.56 -0.68
N GLN A 173 3.82 5.29 0.43
CA GLN A 173 2.69 5.76 1.25
C GLN A 173 1.81 6.72 0.44
N PHE A 174 2.42 7.72 -0.21
CA PHE A 174 1.71 8.69 -1.04
C PHE A 174 0.88 8.04 -2.14
N ARG A 175 1.41 7.00 -2.81
CA ARG A 175 0.65 6.26 -3.84
C ARG A 175 -0.62 5.64 -3.27
N ARG A 176 -0.56 5.02 -2.08
CA ARG A 176 -1.73 4.41 -1.43
C ARG A 176 -2.78 5.47 -1.07
N ASP A 177 -2.32 6.61 -0.55
CA ASP A 177 -3.19 7.70 -0.13
C ASP A 177 -3.87 8.39 -1.33
N VAL A 178 -3.12 8.62 -2.42
CA VAL A 178 -3.68 9.19 -3.65
C VAL A 178 -4.69 8.26 -4.29
N THR A 179 -4.47 6.95 -4.31
CA THR A 179 -5.47 6.01 -4.88
C THR A 179 -6.78 6.08 -4.11
N LYS A 180 -6.74 6.16 -2.76
CA LYS A 180 -7.94 6.38 -1.94
C LYS A 180 -8.63 7.71 -2.27
N CYS A 181 -7.86 8.79 -2.35
CA CYS A 181 -8.38 10.13 -2.67
C CYS A 181 -9.00 10.19 -4.08
N LEU A 182 -8.36 9.55 -5.07
CA LEU A 182 -8.83 9.50 -6.44
C LEU A 182 -10.16 8.75 -6.52
N PHE A 183 -10.25 7.61 -5.85
CA PHE A 183 -11.48 6.83 -5.77
C PHE A 183 -12.63 7.64 -5.16
N LEU A 184 -12.37 8.32 -4.04
CA LEU A 184 -13.33 9.22 -3.41
C LEU A 184 -13.74 10.37 -4.33
N GLY A 185 -12.77 10.96 -5.05
CA GLY A 185 -13.00 12.04 -6.00
C GLY A 185 -13.88 11.63 -7.17
N ILE A 186 -13.66 10.45 -7.74
CA ILE A 186 -14.50 9.90 -8.82
C ILE A 186 -15.93 9.67 -8.33
N LEU A 187 -16.08 9.13 -7.11
CA LEU A 187 -17.39 8.90 -6.50
C LEU A 187 -18.17 10.20 -6.21
N SER A 188 -17.47 11.32 -6.05
CA SER A 188 -18.04 12.65 -5.78
C SER A 188 -18.48 13.42 -7.04
N ILE A 189 -18.12 12.96 -8.25
CA ILE A 189 -18.48 13.63 -9.51
C ILE A 189 -20.00 13.77 -9.69
N PRO A 190 -20.83 12.72 -9.44
CA PRO A 190 -22.27 12.85 -9.56
C PRO A 190 -22.82 13.77 -8.45
N PRO A 191 -23.69 14.74 -8.76
CA PRO A 191 -24.15 15.76 -7.80
C PRO A 191 -24.86 15.18 -6.58
N PHE A 192 -25.58 14.06 -6.75
CA PHE A 192 -26.28 13.35 -5.67
C PHE A 192 -25.39 12.41 -4.85
N ALA A 193 -24.23 12.04 -5.38
CA ALA A 193 -23.32 11.12 -4.71
C ALA A 193 -22.51 11.80 -3.59
N ASN A 194 -22.52 13.13 -3.49
CA ASN A 194 -21.84 13.85 -2.42
C ASN A 194 -22.33 13.45 -1.02
N TYR A 195 -23.65 13.35 -0.82
CA TYR A 195 -24.22 12.87 0.45
C TYR A 195 -23.89 11.40 0.71
N LEU A 196 -23.86 10.58 -0.34
CA LEU A 196 -23.42 9.18 -0.26
C LEU A 196 -21.94 9.08 0.14
N VAL A 197 -21.07 9.94 -0.38
CA VAL A 197 -19.65 10.02 -0.02
C VAL A 197 -19.48 10.35 1.47
N PHE A 198 -20.23 11.32 2.00
CA PHE A 198 -20.20 11.65 3.43
C PHE A 198 -20.71 10.49 4.30
N LEU A 199 -21.80 9.83 3.88
CA LEU A 199 -22.31 8.64 4.56
C LEU A 199 -21.29 7.50 4.57
N LEU A 200 -20.67 7.22 3.41
CA LEU A 200 -19.65 6.18 3.29
C LEU A 200 -18.39 6.52 4.08
N MET A 201 -17.99 7.78 4.16
CA MET A 201 -16.86 8.22 4.97
C MET A 201 -17.09 7.99 6.47
N TYR A 202 -18.34 8.15 6.93
CA TYR A 202 -18.74 7.87 8.30
C TYR A 202 -18.82 6.36 8.59
N LEU A 203 -19.37 5.57 7.66
CA LEU A 203 -19.53 4.12 7.83
C LEU A 203 -18.23 3.35 7.62
N PHE A 204 -17.37 3.78 6.68
CA PHE A 204 -16.14 3.10 6.29
C PHE A 204 -14.90 3.99 6.42
N PRO A 205 -14.59 4.51 7.63
CA PRO A 205 -13.46 5.40 7.85
C PRO A 205 -12.11 4.73 7.51
N ARG A 206 -12.01 3.40 7.66
CA ARG A 206 -10.79 2.62 7.38
C ARG A 206 -10.41 2.58 5.89
N GLN A 207 -11.41 2.54 5.02
CA GLN A 207 -11.22 2.27 3.60
C GLN A 207 -11.08 3.55 2.79
N LEU A 208 -11.89 4.56 3.13
CA LEU A 208 -12.01 5.79 2.36
C LEU A 208 -11.16 6.93 2.91
N LEU A 209 -10.91 6.97 4.22
CA LEU A 209 -10.04 8.00 4.79
C LEU A 209 -8.56 7.60 4.66
N ILE A 210 -7.76 8.64 4.53
CA ILE A 210 -6.31 8.57 4.54
C ILE A 210 -5.82 8.59 5.98
N GLN A 211 -4.66 7.99 6.26
CA GLN A 211 -4.08 7.88 7.60
C GLN A 211 -3.99 9.24 8.34
N HIS A 212 -3.77 10.32 7.59
CA HIS A 212 -3.72 11.71 8.07
C HIS A 212 -5.02 12.23 8.71
N PHE A 213 -6.16 11.60 8.44
CA PHE A 213 -7.46 11.99 8.98
C PHE A 213 -7.86 11.17 10.21
N TRP A 214 -7.09 10.14 10.56
CA TRP A 214 -7.39 9.28 11.71
C TRP A 214 -6.86 9.87 13.01
N THR A 215 -7.64 9.73 14.09
CA THR A 215 -7.16 10.04 15.43
C THR A 215 -6.06 9.05 15.86
N PRO A 216 -5.12 9.43 16.76
CA PRO A 216 -4.06 8.52 17.20
C PRO A 216 -4.58 7.20 17.78
N LYS A 217 -5.70 7.24 18.52
CA LYS A 217 -6.37 6.03 19.04
C LYS A 217 -6.88 5.13 17.90
N GLN A 218 -7.62 5.72 16.94
CA GLN A 218 -8.11 4.99 15.76
C GLN A 218 -6.97 4.40 14.92
N GLN A 219 -5.83 5.08 14.81
CA GLN A 219 -4.68 4.54 14.09
C GLN A 219 -4.21 3.23 14.72
N ILE A 220 -4.09 3.17 16.04
CA ILE A 220 -3.69 1.95 16.76
C ILE A 220 -4.75 0.85 16.57
N ASP A 221 -6.03 1.17 16.82
CA ASP A 221 -7.14 0.21 16.69
C ASP A 221 -7.20 -0.39 15.28
N PHE A 222 -7.04 0.44 14.24
CA PHE A 222 -7.07 -0.03 12.85
C PHE A 222 -5.84 -0.88 12.51
N LEU A 223 -4.66 -0.52 12.99
CA LEU A 223 -3.45 -1.34 12.83
C LEU A 223 -3.63 -2.71 13.50
N ASP A 224 -4.23 -2.76 14.69
CA ASP A 224 -4.51 -4.03 15.38
C ASP A 224 -5.51 -4.89 14.61
N ILE A 225 -6.55 -4.29 14.02
CA ILE A 225 -7.51 -5.02 13.17
C ILE A 225 -6.84 -5.58 11.91
N TYR A 226 -6.02 -4.78 11.22
CA TYR A 226 -5.27 -5.25 10.06
C TYR A 226 -4.30 -6.36 10.44
N HIS A 227 -3.63 -6.25 11.59
CA HIS A 227 -2.77 -7.30 12.08
C HIS A 227 -3.54 -8.58 12.45
N ALA A 228 -4.76 -8.46 13.01
CA ALA A 228 -5.63 -9.60 13.27
C ALA A 228 -6.03 -10.33 11.97
N LEU A 229 -6.37 -9.59 10.91
CA LEU A 229 -6.64 -10.15 9.59
C LEU A 229 -5.42 -10.86 8.98
N ARG A 230 -4.23 -10.27 9.13
CA ARG A 230 -2.95 -10.92 8.77
C ARG A 230 -2.75 -12.23 9.54
N LYS A 231 -3.04 -12.23 10.84
CA LYS A 231 -2.84 -13.41 11.71
C LYS A 231 -3.73 -14.59 11.30
N GLN A 232 -4.90 -14.34 10.73
CA GLN A 232 -5.80 -15.41 10.26
C GLN A 232 -5.17 -16.27 9.14
N SER A 233 -4.26 -15.72 8.32
CA SER A 233 -3.63 -16.50 7.24
C SER A 233 -2.36 -17.25 7.66
N HIS A 234 -1.80 -16.97 8.85
CA HIS A 234 -0.61 -17.65 9.36
C HIS A 234 -0.74 -19.19 9.45
N PRO A 235 -1.81 -19.77 10.07
CA PRO A 235 -1.93 -21.22 10.17
C PRO A 235 -2.08 -21.89 8.79
N GLU A 236 -2.73 -21.23 7.84
CA GLU A 236 -2.85 -21.73 6.47
C GLU A 236 -1.47 -21.81 5.80
N ILE A 237 -0.64 -20.77 5.95
CA ILE A 237 0.71 -20.73 5.37
C ILE A 237 1.60 -21.83 5.98
N LEU A 238 1.53 -22.03 7.30
CA LEU A 238 2.26 -23.12 7.97
C LEU A 238 1.79 -24.50 7.47
N CYS A 239 0.47 -24.71 7.35
CA CYS A 239 -0.09 -25.93 6.80
C CYS A 239 0.39 -26.20 5.36
N TYR A 240 0.56 -25.16 4.53
CA TYR A 240 1.14 -25.33 3.20
C TYR A 240 2.63 -25.70 3.25
N LEU A 241 3.42 -25.12 4.15
CA LEU A 241 4.81 -25.49 4.33
C LEU A 241 4.96 -26.96 4.74
N GLU A 242 4.12 -27.42 5.68
CA GLU A 242 4.08 -28.82 6.12
C GLU A 242 3.71 -29.79 4.98
N LYS A 243 2.73 -29.43 4.16
CA LYS A 243 2.33 -30.23 2.98
C LYS A 243 3.43 -30.33 1.93
N VAL A 244 4.37 -29.39 1.93
CA VAL A 244 5.48 -29.35 0.98
C VAL A 244 6.68 -30.18 1.44
N ILE A 245 6.83 -30.46 2.74
CA ILE A 245 7.89 -31.31 3.30
C ILE A 245 8.10 -32.62 2.50
N PRO A 246 7.07 -33.44 2.19
CA PRO A 246 7.27 -34.68 1.44
C PRO A 246 7.72 -34.47 -0.01
N LEU A 247 7.53 -33.28 -0.58
CA LEU A 247 7.94 -32.95 -1.96
C LEU A 247 9.41 -32.55 -2.07
N ILE A 248 10.10 -32.35 -0.94
CA ILE A 248 11.52 -31.99 -0.91
C ILE A 248 12.35 -33.27 -1.08
N SER A 249 13.12 -33.37 -2.17
CA SER A 249 13.94 -34.55 -2.46
C SER A 249 15.11 -34.73 -1.48
N ASP A 250 15.78 -33.63 -1.10
CA ASP A 250 16.91 -33.65 -0.18
C ASP A 250 16.48 -33.95 1.26
N SER A 251 17.10 -34.96 1.88
CA SER A 251 16.82 -35.39 3.25
C SER A 251 17.25 -34.35 4.29
N GLY A 252 18.35 -33.62 4.03
CA GLY A 252 18.84 -32.57 4.92
C GLY A 252 17.88 -31.39 5.00
N LEU A 253 17.52 -30.83 3.84
CA LEU A 253 16.52 -29.76 3.74
C LEU A 253 15.15 -30.18 4.28
N ARG A 254 14.73 -31.44 4.06
CA ARG A 254 13.47 -31.96 4.61
C ARG A 254 13.47 -31.95 6.13
N TRP A 255 14.57 -32.38 6.76
CA TRP A 255 14.71 -32.35 8.21
C TRP A 255 14.70 -30.91 8.73
N HIS A 256 15.45 -29.99 8.10
CA HIS A 256 15.47 -28.58 8.49
C HIS A 256 14.09 -27.91 8.37
N MET A 257 13.33 -28.19 7.31
CA MET A 257 11.98 -27.64 7.13
C MET A 257 11.02 -28.19 8.18
N THR A 258 11.12 -29.49 8.49
CA THR A 258 10.32 -30.12 9.54
C THR A 258 10.63 -29.49 10.89
N GLU A 259 11.91 -29.33 11.23
CA GLU A 259 12.33 -28.72 12.49
C GLU A 259 11.94 -27.23 12.59
N LEU A 260 11.94 -26.50 11.47
CA LEU A 260 11.43 -25.14 11.45
C LEU A 260 9.93 -25.11 11.77
N CYS A 261 9.13 -25.98 11.13
CA CYS A 261 7.69 -26.05 11.37
C CYS A 261 7.36 -26.45 12.82
N THR A 262 8.07 -27.44 13.39
CA THR A 262 7.88 -27.85 14.79
C THR A 262 8.26 -26.73 15.76
N LYS A 263 9.36 -26.01 15.52
CA LYS A 263 9.73 -24.81 16.29
C LYS A 263 8.63 -23.75 16.24
N MET A 264 8.02 -23.53 15.07
CA MET A 264 6.94 -22.54 14.93
C MET A 264 5.70 -22.94 15.72
N GLN A 265 5.31 -24.21 15.64
CA GLN A 265 4.18 -24.75 16.41
C GLN A 265 4.43 -24.70 17.93
N ARG A 266 5.68 -24.87 18.37
CA ARG A 266 6.08 -24.75 19.79
C ARG A 266 6.11 -23.32 20.33
N GLY A 267 5.94 -22.31 19.47
CA GLY A 267 5.97 -20.91 19.88
C GLY A 267 7.38 -20.31 19.94
N THR A 268 8.39 -20.99 19.37
CA THR A 268 9.78 -20.50 19.38
C THR A 268 10.03 -19.57 18.20
N HIS A 269 10.76 -18.46 18.40
CA HIS A 269 11.21 -17.59 17.30
C HIS A 269 12.34 -18.27 16.51
N PRO A 270 12.24 -18.36 15.17
CA PRO A 270 13.24 -19.08 14.39
C PRO A 270 14.54 -18.30 14.27
N ALA A 271 15.67 -19.00 14.34
CA ALA A 271 16.96 -18.36 14.11
C ALA A 271 17.15 -18.06 12.60
N ILE A 272 17.86 -16.97 12.28
CA ILE A 272 18.09 -16.54 10.90
C ILE A 272 18.78 -17.63 10.07
N HIS A 273 19.77 -18.32 10.67
CA HIS A 273 20.52 -19.37 9.99
C HIS A 273 19.64 -20.58 9.61
N ASP A 274 18.67 -20.94 10.46
CA ASP A 274 17.71 -22.02 10.18
C ASP A 274 16.88 -21.71 8.94
N ILE A 275 16.46 -20.44 8.78
CA ILE A 275 15.68 -20.00 7.62
C ILE A 275 16.55 -19.92 6.37
N LEU A 276 17.78 -19.39 6.48
CA LEU A 276 18.68 -19.27 5.34
C LEU A 276 19.13 -20.61 4.79
N ALA A 277 19.22 -21.66 5.62
CA ALA A 277 19.47 -23.02 5.17
C ALA A 277 18.41 -23.52 4.17
N LEU A 278 17.17 -23.01 4.26
CA LEU A 278 16.06 -23.43 3.39
C LEU A 278 15.97 -22.66 2.07
N ARG A 279 16.89 -21.73 1.78
CA ARG A 279 16.86 -20.86 0.59
C ARG A 279 16.65 -21.61 -0.73
N GLU A 280 17.20 -22.81 -0.84
CA GLU A 280 17.15 -23.60 -2.07
C GLU A 280 15.72 -24.06 -2.37
N CYS A 281 14.95 -24.43 -1.34
CA CYS A 281 13.55 -24.84 -1.47
C CYS A 281 12.64 -23.73 -2.03
N PHE A 282 13.00 -22.47 -1.79
CA PHE A 282 12.25 -21.29 -2.23
C PHE A 282 12.78 -20.69 -3.53
N SER A 283 13.96 -21.09 -4.00
CA SER A 283 14.52 -20.57 -5.26
C SER A 283 13.75 -21.11 -6.46
N ASN A 284 13.43 -22.41 -6.44
CA ASN A 284 12.73 -23.13 -7.50
C ASN A 284 11.61 -24.00 -6.90
N HIS A 285 11.26 -25.10 -7.55
CA HIS A 285 10.30 -26.07 -7.01
C HIS A 285 10.80 -26.59 -5.66
N PRO A 286 9.95 -26.71 -4.61
CA PRO A 286 8.49 -26.56 -4.61
C PRO A 286 7.93 -25.17 -4.25
N LEU A 287 8.70 -24.27 -3.62
CA LEU A 287 8.18 -23.01 -3.04
C LEU A 287 8.55 -21.74 -3.82
N GLY A 288 9.07 -21.90 -5.04
CA GLY A 288 9.39 -20.78 -5.91
C GLY A 288 8.15 -19.98 -6.30
N MET A 289 8.34 -18.68 -6.53
CA MET A 289 7.27 -17.71 -6.76
C MET A 289 6.30 -18.12 -7.90
N ASN A 290 6.81 -18.83 -8.92
CA ASN A 290 6.02 -19.29 -10.06
C ASN A 290 5.28 -20.62 -9.78
N GLN A 291 5.74 -21.43 -8.83
CA GLN A 291 5.13 -22.70 -8.44
C GLN A 291 4.08 -22.57 -7.33
N LEU A 292 3.97 -21.41 -6.68
CA LEU A 292 2.98 -21.18 -5.62
C LEU A 292 1.55 -21.44 -6.12
N HIS A 293 0.83 -22.29 -5.38
CA HIS A 293 -0.56 -22.62 -5.64
C HIS A 293 -1.49 -21.44 -5.36
N ALA A 294 -2.65 -21.38 -6.04
CA ALA A 294 -3.56 -20.24 -5.94
C ALA A 294 -4.01 -19.96 -4.50
N LEU A 295 -4.30 -21.00 -3.72
CA LEU A 295 -4.71 -20.85 -2.32
C LEU A 295 -3.58 -20.32 -1.42
N GLN A 296 -2.35 -20.80 -1.62
CA GLN A 296 -1.16 -20.31 -0.91
C GLN A 296 -0.90 -18.83 -1.24
N MET A 297 -1.02 -18.44 -2.50
CA MET A 297 -0.90 -17.03 -2.91
C MET A 297 -1.97 -16.14 -2.24
N LYS A 298 -3.21 -16.62 -2.12
CA LYS A 298 -4.29 -15.90 -1.40
C LYS A 298 -4.00 -15.76 0.11
N ALA A 299 -3.39 -16.77 0.72
CA ALA A 299 -2.98 -16.69 2.13
C ALA A 299 -1.82 -15.69 2.32
N LEU A 300 -0.83 -15.73 1.43
CA LEU A 300 0.31 -14.81 1.45
C LEU A 300 -0.10 -13.37 1.13
N SER A 301 -1.08 -13.16 0.25
CA SER A 301 -1.60 -11.82 -0.03
C SER A 301 -2.31 -11.23 1.18
N ARG A 302 -3.11 -12.01 1.90
CA ARG A 302 -3.70 -11.57 3.19
C ARG A 302 -2.61 -11.24 4.21
N ALA A 303 -1.56 -12.06 4.29
CA ALA A 303 -0.43 -11.79 5.18
C ALA A 303 0.25 -10.44 4.87
N MET A 304 0.38 -10.10 3.59
CA MET A 304 0.92 -8.82 3.12
C MET A 304 -0.07 -7.64 3.14
N LEU A 305 -1.31 -7.84 3.61
CA LEU A 305 -2.40 -6.87 3.56
C LEU A 305 -2.71 -6.40 2.12
N LEU A 306 -2.64 -7.34 1.16
CA LEU A 306 -3.03 -7.17 -0.24
C LEU A 306 -4.35 -7.88 -0.51
N THR A 307 -5.11 -7.40 -1.50
CA THR A 307 -6.39 -8.02 -1.85
C THR A 307 -6.23 -9.46 -2.37
N PRO A 308 -6.90 -10.48 -1.78
CA PRO A 308 -6.79 -11.87 -2.20
C PRO A 308 -7.72 -12.26 -3.37
N TYR A 309 -8.70 -11.43 -3.73
CA TYR A 309 -9.77 -11.76 -4.69
C TYR A 309 -9.40 -11.53 -6.16
N LEU A 310 -8.13 -11.34 -6.46
CA LEU A 310 -7.65 -11.17 -7.84
C LEU A 310 -7.46 -12.52 -8.54
N PRO A 311 -7.59 -12.56 -9.88
CA PRO A 311 -7.19 -13.72 -10.67
C PRO A 311 -5.74 -14.14 -10.37
N PRO A 312 -5.40 -15.44 -10.36
CA PRO A 312 -4.09 -15.93 -9.89
C PRO A 312 -2.87 -15.28 -10.56
N VAL A 313 -2.96 -14.99 -11.86
CA VAL A 313 -1.87 -14.35 -12.63
C VAL A 313 -1.60 -12.92 -12.13
N LEU A 314 -2.67 -12.13 -11.95
CA LEU A 314 -2.57 -10.76 -11.43
C LEU A 314 -2.14 -10.75 -9.97
N LEU A 315 -2.66 -11.69 -9.17
CA LEU A 315 -2.28 -11.85 -7.78
C LEU A 315 -0.78 -12.14 -7.63
N ARG A 316 -0.25 -13.06 -8.46
CA ARG A 316 1.19 -13.38 -8.51
C ARG A 316 2.01 -12.16 -8.90
N TYR A 317 1.61 -11.45 -9.96
CA TYR A 317 2.31 -10.24 -10.38
C TYR A 317 2.33 -9.18 -9.26
N ARG A 318 1.19 -8.94 -8.60
CA ARG A 318 1.11 -8.00 -7.47
C ARG A 318 2.00 -8.38 -6.32
N LEU A 319 1.96 -9.65 -5.90
CA LEU A 319 2.81 -10.15 -4.84
C LEU A 319 4.28 -9.95 -5.21
N LYS A 320 4.67 -10.30 -6.45
CA LYS A 320 6.05 -10.13 -6.93
C LYS A 320 6.48 -8.67 -6.89
N THR A 321 5.68 -7.76 -7.43
CA THR A 321 5.96 -6.32 -7.45
C THR A 321 5.97 -5.71 -6.05
N HIS A 322 5.08 -6.14 -5.16
CA HIS A 322 5.05 -5.65 -3.78
C HIS A 322 6.28 -6.14 -2.99
N THR A 323 6.63 -7.42 -3.12
CA THR A 323 7.81 -7.99 -2.48
C THR A 323 9.11 -7.40 -3.02
N THR A 324 9.22 -7.10 -4.33
CA THR A 324 10.41 -6.42 -4.88
C THR A 324 10.56 -5.01 -4.34
N VAL A 325 9.46 -4.26 -4.17
CA VAL A 325 9.49 -2.93 -3.54
C VAL A 325 9.95 -3.03 -2.09
N ILE A 326 9.46 -4.01 -1.32
CA ILE A 326 9.93 -4.24 0.07
C ILE A 326 11.41 -4.59 0.08
N HIS A 327 11.86 -5.49 -0.78
CA HIS A 327 13.27 -5.89 -0.84
C HIS A 327 14.21 -4.71 -1.22
N GLN A 328 13.77 -3.82 -2.11
CA GLN A 328 14.51 -2.61 -2.44
C GLN A 328 14.52 -1.62 -1.27
N LEU A 329 13.41 -1.49 -0.55
CA LEU A 329 13.34 -0.70 0.69
C LEU A 329 14.29 -1.26 1.76
N ASP A 330 14.37 -2.59 1.90
CA ASP A 330 15.31 -3.26 2.82
C ASP A 330 16.75 -2.90 2.49
N LYS A 331 17.13 -2.96 1.21
CA LYS A 331 18.48 -2.56 0.76
C LYS A 331 18.78 -1.09 1.03
N ALA A 332 17.81 -0.20 0.82
CA ALA A 332 17.97 1.22 1.12
C ALA A 332 18.06 1.47 2.64
N LEU A 333 17.28 0.72 3.43
CA LEU A 333 17.27 0.80 4.89
C LEU A 333 18.57 0.29 5.51
N ALA A 334 19.12 -0.80 4.97
CA ALA A 334 20.42 -1.34 5.38
C ALA A 334 21.56 -0.34 5.11
N LYS A 335 21.51 0.42 4.01
CA LYS A 335 22.46 1.50 3.71
C LYS A 335 22.35 2.69 4.66
N LEU A 336 21.12 3.06 5.05
CA LEU A 336 20.88 4.15 5.99
C LEU A 336 21.31 3.78 7.43
N GLY A 337 21.08 2.52 7.81
CA GLY A 337 21.33 2.01 9.15
C GLY A 337 20.15 2.22 10.10
N ILE A 338 19.90 1.26 10.99
CA ILE A 338 18.77 1.26 11.94
C ILE A 338 18.91 2.38 12.99
N GLY A 339 20.15 2.74 13.36
CA GLY A 339 20.42 3.77 14.36
C GLY A 339 20.01 5.19 13.95
N GLN A 340 19.87 5.46 12.64
CA GLN A 340 19.44 6.78 12.15
C GLN A 340 17.90 6.93 12.07
N LEU A 341 17.16 5.86 12.36
CA LEU A 341 15.70 5.84 12.29
C LEU A 341 15.09 6.35 13.59
N THR A 342 14.08 7.21 13.42
CA THR A 342 13.21 7.64 14.53
C THR A 342 12.37 6.47 15.04
N ALA A 343 11.90 6.54 16.29
CA ALA A 343 11.04 5.51 16.90
C ALA A 343 9.81 5.16 16.02
N GLN A 344 9.20 6.17 15.41
CA GLN A 344 8.04 6.00 14.53
C GLN A 344 8.42 5.33 13.20
N GLU A 345 9.56 5.70 12.61
CA GLU A 345 10.10 5.03 11.41
C GLU A 345 10.39 3.55 11.70
N VAL A 346 10.98 3.23 12.85
CA VAL A 346 11.23 1.82 13.26
C VAL A 346 9.92 1.05 13.38
N LYS A 347 8.92 1.58 14.11
CA LYS A 347 7.63 0.91 14.29
C LYS A 347 6.91 0.71 12.95
N SER A 348 6.86 1.73 12.10
CA SER A 348 6.23 1.62 10.78
C SER A 348 6.96 0.63 9.87
N ALA A 349 8.30 0.60 9.89
CA ALA A 349 9.11 -0.35 9.15
C ALA A 349 8.86 -1.80 9.59
N CYS A 350 8.74 -2.04 10.90
CA CYS A 350 8.38 -3.36 11.44
C CYS A 350 6.98 -3.81 11.01
N TYR A 351 6.00 -2.90 11.13
CA TYR A 351 4.61 -3.16 10.77
C TYR A 351 4.44 -3.55 9.30
N LEU A 352 5.15 -2.84 8.42
CA LEU A 352 5.18 -3.13 6.99
C LEU A 352 5.61 -4.57 6.68
N ARG A 353 6.50 -5.14 7.49
CA ARG A 353 7.16 -6.43 7.27
C ARG A 353 6.53 -7.60 8.03
N GLY A 354 5.40 -7.39 8.71
CA GLY A 354 4.69 -8.48 9.38
C GLY A 354 4.44 -8.24 10.86
N LEU A 355 5.35 -7.56 11.55
CA LEU A 355 5.35 -7.47 13.00
C LEU A 355 4.33 -6.47 13.56
N ASN A 356 3.55 -6.83 14.58
CA ASN A 356 2.73 -5.85 15.27
C ASN A 356 3.57 -4.93 16.18
N SER A 357 4.03 -3.80 15.66
CA SER A 357 4.88 -2.85 16.39
C SER A 357 4.13 -1.89 17.31
N THR A 358 2.79 -1.91 17.33
CA THR A 358 1.98 -1.02 18.17
C THR A 358 2.30 -1.23 19.65
N HIS A 359 2.35 -2.50 20.07
CA HIS A 359 2.49 -2.94 21.47
C HIS A 359 3.90 -3.40 21.85
N ILE A 360 4.89 -3.27 20.96
CA ILE A 360 6.26 -3.73 21.20
C ILE A 360 7.15 -2.53 21.54
N ALA A 361 8.05 -2.74 22.50
CA ALA A 361 9.08 -1.76 22.86
C ALA A 361 9.99 -1.45 21.67
N GLU A 362 10.45 -0.19 21.58
CA GLU A 362 11.24 0.30 20.46
C GLU A 362 12.55 -0.48 20.25
N GLU A 363 13.23 -0.82 21.35
CA GLU A 363 14.49 -1.57 21.32
C GLU A 363 14.30 -2.96 20.68
N ARG A 364 13.25 -3.69 21.10
CA ARG A 364 12.91 -4.99 20.51
C ARG A 364 12.55 -4.85 19.02
N CYS A 365 11.83 -3.79 18.65
CA CYS A 365 11.54 -3.52 17.24
C CYS A 365 12.83 -3.30 16.44
N ARG A 366 13.83 -2.60 16.99
CA ARG A 366 15.14 -2.43 16.32
C ARG A 366 15.87 -3.75 16.16
N THR A 367 15.91 -4.60 17.19
CA THR A 367 16.54 -5.92 17.12
C THR A 367 15.87 -6.78 16.05
N TRP A 368 14.55 -6.89 16.08
CA TRP A 368 13.79 -7.63 15.08
C TRP A 368 14.00 -7.10 13.66
N LEU A 369 14.02 -5.77 13.50
CA LEU A 369 14.29 -5.14 12.20
C LEU A 369 15.71 -5.44 11.71
N GLY A 370 16.69 -5.53 12.63
CA GLY A 370 18.05 -6.00 12.34
C GLY A 370 18.07 -7.41 11.80
N GLU A 371 17.40 -8.34 12.48
CA GLU A 371 17.28 -9.74 12.05
C GLU A 371 16.62 -9.85 10.67
N TRP A 372 15.53 -9.11 10.46
CA TRP A 372 14.87 -9.01 9.15
C TRP A 372 15.82 -8.51 8.07
N LEU A 373 16.58 -7.43 8.33
CA LEU A 373 17.47 -6.83 7.34
C LEU A 373 18.64 -7.75 7.00
N GLN A 374 19.22 -8.42 8.00
CA GLN A 374 20.26 -9.42 7.78
C GLN A 374 19.76 -10.53 6.84
N LEU A 375 18.55 -11.03 7.08
CA LEU A 375 17.94 -12.05 6.24
C LEU A 375 17.61 -11.49 4.85
N SER A 376 16.78 -10.46 4.76
CA SER A 376 16.29 -9.91 3.49
C SER A 376 17.40 -9.44 2.56
N CYS A 377 18.50 -8.87 3.08
CA CYS A 377 19.62 -8.41 2.26
C CYS A 377 20.54 -9.55 1.81
N SER A 378 20.53 -10.70 2.48
CA SER A 378 21.26 -11.90 2.04
C SER A 378 20.57 -12.60 0.85
N LEU A 379 19.26 -12.40 0.69
CA LEU A 379 18.49 -12.93 -0.42
C LEU A 379 18.80 -12.18 -1.72
N LYS A 380 18.99 -12.90 -2.81
CA LYS A 380 19.30 -12.31 -4.13
C LYS A 380 18.09 -12.36 -5.06
N ALA A 381 17.46 -13.51 -5.19
CA ALA A 381 16.36 -13.76 -6.13
C ALA A 381 15.16 -14.48 -5.49
N GLU A 382 15.30 -14.95 -4.26
CA GLU A 382 14.35 -15.78 -3.52
C GLU A 382 13.18 -14.95 -2.93
N LEU A 383 12.42 -14.26 -3.79
CA LEU A 383 11.31 -13.38 -3.36
C LEU A 383 10.20 -14.15 -2.62
N SER A 384 9.98 -15.42 -2.95
CA SER A 384 9.04 -16.28 -2.22
C SER A 384 9.48 -16.48 -0.77
N LEU A 385 10.78 -16.68 -0.49
CA LEU A 385 11.27 -16.80 0.87
C LEU A 385 11.01 -15.50 1.65
N LEU A 386 11.32 -14.34 1.07
CA LEU A 386 11.03 -13.04 1.69
C LEU A 386 9.55 -12.88 2.05
N LEU A 387 8.65 -13.37 1.18
CA LEU A 387 7.20 -13.34 1.39
C LEU A 387 6.77 -14.24 2.56
N HIS A 388 7.35 -15.44 2.69
CA HIS A 388 7.07 -16.35 3.81
C HIS A 388 7.66 -15.84 5.13
N ASN A 389 8.81 -15.15 5.07
CA ASN A 389 9.46 -14.60 6.25
C ASN A 389 8.63 -13.55 6.98
N VAL A 390 7.72 -12.85 6.27
CA VAL A 390 6.73 -11.97 6.91
C VAL A 390 5.92 -12.70 7.97
N VAL A 391 5.65 -13.99 7.76
CA VAL A 391 4.95 -14.84 8.72
C VAL A 391 5.91 -15.53 9.66
N LEU A 392 6.96 -16.18 9.14
CA LEU A 392 7.90 -16.98 9.94
C LEU A 392 8.57 -16.14 11.05
N LEU A 393 8.97 -14.90 10.76
CA LEU A 393 9.60 -14.02 11.75
C LEU A 393 8.61 -13.26 12.63
N SER A 394 7.32 -13.24 12.32
CA SER A 394 6.32 -12.46 13.07
C SER A 394 5.42 -13.31 13.97
N ILE A 395 5.21 -14.59 13.64
CA ILE A 395 4.20 -15.42 14.30
C ILE A 395 4.42 -15.60 15.80
N ASN A 396 5.68 -15.80 16.20
CA ASN A 396 6.10 -16.07 17.58
C ASN A 396 6.85 -14.90 18.22
N TYR A 397 6.92 -13.77 17.54
CA TYR A 397 7.55 -12.57 18.11
C TYR A 397 6.55 -11.86 19.02
N ILE A 398 6.36 -12.41 20.21
CA ILE A 398 5.43 -11.90 21.21
C ILE A 398 6.08 -10.67 21.88
N GLY A 399 5.41 -9.53 21.78
CA GLY A 399 5.59 -8.46 22.76
C GLY A 399 5.11 -9.01 24.10
N THR A 400 6.04 -9.41 24.97
CA THR A 400 5.70 -9.76 26.35
C THR A 400 4.90 -8.60 26.92
N ARG A 401 3.59 -8.83 27.14
CA ARG A 401 2.77 -7.96 27.97
C ARG A 401 3.38 -8.07 29.36
N HIS A 402 4.19 -7.08 29.72
CA HIS A 402 4.47 -6.80 31.13
C HIS A 402 3.38 -5.89 31.65
#